data_AF-A0A955SV14-F1
#
_entry.id   AF-A0A955SV14-F1
#
_cell.length_a   1.000
_cell.length_b   1.000
_cell.length_c   1.000
_cell.angle_alpha   90.00
_cell.angle_beta   90.00
_cell.angle_gamma   90.00
#
_symmetry.space_group_name_H-M   'P 1'
#
loop_
_entity.id
_entity.type
_entity.pdbx_description
1 polymer ?
#
loop_
_entity_poly.entity_id
_entity_poly.type
_entity_poly.pdbx_seq_one_letter_code
_entity_poly.pdbx_strand_id
1 'polypeptide(L)'
;DNTTRLGGFFVQEEDPDADASPMTSEGIFVFDGSFAVDVSIGDKVRVQGDVTEFQGLTELSNVTLVSVCASGQPLPASVQIDLPLADLSEWESYEGMLVEIAGPLAVSDSYFLGRFGQVTLSKMGRLFRPTGVVTPGAESLELQDLNNRRRILIDDGSRIQYPDPPVPPLDGGGTLRPGDKVNNLSGVLDFRSGEFTLLPATPPVYQTGNPRPPDPPTVGGTLKVASFNLANYFTTLDTGAAICGPSGDINCRGANTASEFSRQRAKIIAALVGLNADIVGLIEIENNATASIQDLVNGLNNVLGMGSYAFIDTGTIGTDAIKNALIYKPATVTPTGSFAVLDSSVDPLFNDIYNRPSLAQTL
;
A
#
# COMPACT_ATOMS: atom_id res chain seq x y z
N ASP A 1 21.29 16.71 -1.49
CA ASP A 1 21.49 15.91 -2.73
C ASP A 1 20.28 16.10 -3.64
N ASN A 2 20.49 16.64 -4.82
CA ASN A 2 19.43 17.04 -5.76
C ASN A 2 19.01 15.91 -6.70
N THR A 3 19.71 14.78 -6.67
CA THR A 3 19.47 13.66 -7.59
C THR A 3 18.64 12.55 -6.97
N THR A 4 18.78 12.30 -5.66
CA THR A 4 18.07 11.20 -4.98
C THR A 4 17.11 11.66 -3.89
N ARG A 5 17.32 12.85 -3.33
CA ARG A 5 16.49 13.43 -2.26
C ARG A 5 15.61 14.56 -2.80
N LEU A 6 14.97 15.28 -1.89
CA LEU A 6 14.04 16.38 -2.20
C LEU A 6 14.68 17.57 -2.93
N GLY A 7 16.01 17.63 -3.03
CA GLY A 7 16.72 18.70 -3.74
C GLY A 7 16.53 20.08 -3.10
N GLY A 8 16.60 20.11 -1.77
CA GLY A 8 16.41 21.29 -0.94
C GLY A 8 16.50 20.93 0.54
N PHE A 9 16.16 21.89 1.39
CA PHE A 9 16.18 21.75 2.84
C PHE A 9 15.05 22.56 3.47
N PHE A 10 14.64 22.20 4.69
CA PHE A 10 13.67 22.97 5.46
C PHE A 10 14.38 23.98 6.35
N VAL A 11 13.76 25.14 6.52
CA VAL A 11 14.14 26.17 7.48
C VAL A 11 12.92 26.47 8.34
N GLN A 12 13.11 26.65 9.63
CA GLN A 12 12.07 27.07 10.55
C GLN A 12 12.57 28.25 11.38
N GLU A 13 11.70 29.23 11.63
CA GLU A 13 12.01 30.42 12.43
C GLU A 13 12.46 30.03 13.85
N GLU A 14 13.36 30.84 14.43
CA GLU A 14 13.89 30.58 15.76
C GLU A 14 12.82 30.88 16.82
N ASP A 15 12.74 30.05 17.87
CA ASP A 15 11.74 30.21 18.95
C ASP A 15 11.59 31.66 19.50
N PRO A 16 12.65 32.47 19.67
CA PRO A 16 12.50 33.84 20.16
C PRO A 16 11.86 34.82 19.18
N ASP A 17 11.91 34.54 17.88
CA ASP A 17 11.48 35.43 16.80
C ASP A 17 10.20 34.93 16.09
N ALA A 18 9.71 33.73 16.44
CA ALA A 18 8.43 33.18 15.99
C ALA A 18 7.25 34.11 16.36
N ASP A 19 6.25 34.20 15.47
CA ASP A 19 5.13 35.13 15.60
C ASP A 19 4.06 34.67 16.62
N ALA A 20 4.19 33.43 17.10
CA ALA A 20 3.33 32.75 18.06
C ALA A 20 1.86 32.62 17.61
N SER A 21 1.58 32.74 16.31
CA SER A 21 0.27 32.50 15.73
C SER A 21 0.10 31.01 15.41
N PRO A 22 -0.88 30.32 16.03
CA PRO A 22 -1.12 28.89 15.77
C PRO A 22 -1.76 28.62 14.40
N MET A 23 -2.06 29.67 13.63
CA MET A 23 -2.71 29.57 12.32
C MET A 23 -1.73 29.73 11.15
N THR A 24 -0.45 29.93 11.45
CA THR A 24 0.61 30.20 10.47
C THR A 24 1.78 29.26 10.73
N SER A 25 2.39 28.78 9.66
CA SER A 25 3.61 27.99 9.76
C SER A 25 4.81 28.91 9.94
N GLU A 26 5.74 28.50 10.80
CA GLU A 26 7.08 29.09 10.93
C GLU A 26 8.12 28.39 10.04
N GLY A 27 7.70 27.35 9.31
CA GLY A 27 8.53 26.51 8.46
C GLY A 27 8.38 26.86 6.98
N ILE A 28 9.46 26.67 6.22
CA ILE A 28 9.43 26.77 4.76
C ILE A 28 10.43 25.80 4.13
N PHE A 29 10.05 25.18 3.01
CA PHE A 29 10.99 24.42 2.20
C PHE A 29 11.77 25.35 1.28
N VAL A 30 13.09 25.19 1.22
CA VAL A 30 13.97 25.90 0.29
C VAL A 30 14.34 24.93 -0.82
N PHE A 31 13.76 25.13 -2.00
CA PHE A 31 14.14 24.36 -3.19
C PHE A 31 15.47 24.87 -3.72
N ASP A 32 16.51 24.09 -3.47
CA ASP A 32 17.87 24.38 -3.89
C ASP A 32 18.29 23.44 -5.02
N GLY A 33 17.90 23.77 -6.25
CA GLY A 33 18.19 22.98 -7.45
C GLY A 33 19.62 23.09 -7.97
N SER A 34 20.44 24.04 -7.50
CA SER A 34 21.74 24.35 -8.10
C SER A 34 22.71 25.22 -7.29
N PHE A 35 22.32 25.71 -6.11
CA PHE A 35 23.20 26.47 -5.23
C PHE A 35 24.19 25.53 -4.53
N ALA A 36 25.42 26.03 -4.35
CA ALA A 36 26.55 25.23 -3.85
C ALA A 36 26.77 25.35 -2.33
N VAL A 37 25.89 26.07 -1.62
CA VAL A 37 26.04 26.29 -0.18
C VAL A 37 25.34 25.15 0.55
N ASP A 38 26.11 24.14 0.93
CA ASP A 38 25.62 23.08 1.80
C ASP A 38 25.30 23.64 3.20
N VAL A 39 24.12 23.29 3.70
CA VAL A 39 23.67 23.60 5.06
C VAL A 39 23.57 22.33 5.89
N SER A 40 23.76 22.46 7.19
CA SER A 40 23.65 21.37 8.16
C SER A 40 22.51 21.62 9.14
N ILE A 41 21.96 20.54 9.71
CA ILE A 41 21.01 20.65 10.83
C ILE A 41 21.65 21.47 11.96
N GLY A 42 20.94 22.49 12.43
CA GLY A 42 21.41 23.44 13.45
C GLY A 42 22.15 24.67 12.89
N ASP A 43 22.22 24.86 11.58
CA ASP A 43 22.68 26.11 10.99
C ASP A 43 21.58 27.18 11.05
N LYS A 44 21.92 28.38 11.54
CA LYS A 44 21.14 29.60 11.34
C LYS A 44 21.47 30.14 9.97
N VAL A 45 20.50 30.24 9.09
CA VAL A 45 20.70 30.65 7.70
C VAL A 45 19.95 31.93 7.37
N ARG A 46 20.46 32.67 6.38
CA ARG A 46 19.72 33.71 5.66
C ARG A 46 19.54 33.24 4.23
N VAL A 47 18.30 33.16 3.79
CA VAL A 47 17.91 32.72 2.44
C VAL A 47 17.17 33.85 1.73
N GLN A 48 17.47 34.04 0.45
CA GLN A 48 16.72 34.95 -0.42
C GLN A 48 16.28 34.19 -1.68
N GLY A 49 14.98 34.22 -1.96
CA GLY A 49 14.36 33.59 -3.12
C GLY A 49 12.93 34.09 -3.32
N ASP A 50 12.25 33.54 -4.32
CA ASP A 50 10.85 33.83 -4.61
C ASP A 50 9.95 32.82 -3.90
N VAL A 51 8.91 33.30 -3.21
CA VAL A 51 7.88 32.43 -2.65
C VAL A 51 7.01 31.89 -3.78
N THR A 52 6.81 30.57 -3.82
CA THR A 52 5.95 29.89 -4.79
C THR A 52 5.19 28.73 -4.15
N GLU A 53 4.12 28.32 -4.82
CA GLU A 53 3.40 27.07 -4.57
C GLU A 53 3.83 26.04 -5.62
N PHE A 54 4.46 24.93 -5.21
CA PHE A 54 4.83 23.84 -6.13
C PHE A 54 4.16 22.54 -5.72
N GLN A 55 3.20 22.09 -6.54
CA GLN A 55 2.38 20.90 -6.27
C GLN A 55 1.65 20.96 -4.90
N GLY A 56 1.36 22.16 -4.41
CA GLY A 56 0.66 22.42 -3.16
C GLY A 56 1.56 22.62 -1.93
N LEU A 57 2.89 22.61 -2.09
CA LEU A 57 3.85 22.96 -1.05
C LEU A 57 4.25 24.43 -1.19
N THR A 58 4.23 25.18 -0.08
CA THR A 58 4.84 26.50 -0.01
C THR A 58 6.36 26.36 0.08
N GLU A 59 7.06 26.87 -0.94
CA GLU A 59 8.52 26.81 -1.00
C GLU A 59 9.17 28.12 -1.47
N LEU A 60 10.43 28.33 -1.09
CA LEU A 60 11.31 29.28 -1.75
C LEU A 60 11.91 28.62 -3.00
N SER A 61 11.71 29.26 -4.14
CA SER A 61 12.31 28.93 -5.43
C SER A 61 13.20 30.07 -5.92
N ASN A 62 13.86 29.91 -7.08
CA ASN A 62 14.77 30.92 -7.66
C ASN A 62 15.74 31.51 -6.61
N VAL A 63 16.26 30.66 -5.73
CA VAL A 63 17.12 31.08 -4.62
C VAL A 63 18.34 31.82 -5.19
N THR A 64 18.58 33.04 -4.70
CA THR A 64 19.68 33.92 -5.13
C THR A 64 20.75 34.11 -4.04
N LEU A 65 20.43 33.75 -2.80
CA LEU A 65 21.36 33.80 -1.68
C LEU A 65 21.02 32.71 -0.67
N VAL A 66 22.04 31.97 -0.23
CA VAL A 66 22.04 31.19 1.00
C VAL A 66 23.31 31.55 1.76
N SER A 67 23.17 31.95 3.02
CA SER A 67 24.30 32.30 3.88
C SER A 67 24.14 31.70 5.27
N VAL A 68 25.11 30.87 5.68
CA VAL A 68 25.20 30.36 7.05
C VAL A 68 25.69 31.48 7.96
N CYS A 69 24.81 31.96 8.83
CA CYS A 69 25.04 33.05 9.78
C CYS A 69 25.68 32.55 11.08
N ALA A 70 25.30 31.35 11.51
CA ALA A 70 25.89 30.62 12.64
C ALA A 70 25.66 29.11 12.46
N SER A 71 26.49 28.29 13.11
CA SER A 71 26.36 26.83 13.10
C SER A 71 26.19 26.28 14.52
N GLY A 72 25.65 25.06 14.63
CA GLY A 72 25.49 24.36 15.91
C GLY A 72 24.52 25.06 16.88
N GLN A 73 23.54 25.78 16.33
CA GLN A 73 22.46 26.38 17.11
C GLN A 73 21.49 25.29 17.61
N PRO A 74 20.80 25.52 18.74
CA PRO A 74 19.67 24.67 19.11
C PRO A 74 18.60 24.71 18.00
N LEU A 75 17.95 23.58 17.76
CA LEU A 75 16.78 23.54 16.87
C LEU A 75 15.58 24.19 17.55
N PRO A 76 14.63 24.76 16.78
CA PRO A 76 13.33 25.17 17.30
C PRO A 76 12.63 24.02 18.03
N ALA A 77 11.79 24.37 19.00
CA ALA A 77 10.98 23.38 19.70
C ALA A 77 10.03 22.67 18.72
N SER A 78 9.88 21.34 18.87
CA SER A 78 8.92 20.58 18.06
C SER A 78 7.49 20.97 18.43
N VAL A 79 6.66 21.19 17.41
CA VAL A 79 5.22 21.39 17.62
C VAL A 79 4.56 20.05 17.92
N GLN A 80 3.88 19.97 19.06
CA GLN A 80 3.17 18.76 19.46
C GLN A 80 1.84 18.69 18.71
N ILE A 81 1.62 17.59 17.98
CA ILE A 81 0.38 17.32 17.25
C ILE A 81 -0.33 16.14 17.90
N ASP A 82 -1.57 16.37 18.32
CA ASP A 82 -2.46 15.33 18.81
C ASP A 82 -3.40 14.86 17.70
N LEU A 83 -3.42 13.54 17.49
CA LEU A 83 -4.38 12.89 16.60
C LEU A 83 -5.52 12.26 17.41
N PRO A 84 -6.77 12.30 16.93
CA PRO A 84 -7.22 12.90 15.67
C PRO A 84 -7.19 14.43 15.70
N LEU A 85 -6.84 15.05 14.56
CA LEU A 85 -7.02 16.48 14.35
C LEU A 85 -8.48 16.91 14.53
N ALA A 86 -8.73 18.17 14.86
CA ALA A 86 -10.10 18.67 14.88
C ALA A 86 -10.62 18.89 13.45
N ASP A 87 -9.77 19.42 12.57
CA ASP A 87 -10.01 19.60 11.14
C ASP A 87 -8.75 19.23 10.33
N LEU A 88 -8.91 18.70 9.12
CA LEU A 88 -7.76 18.37 8.27
C LEU A 88 -6.99 19.61 7.80
N SER A 89 -7.63 20.79 7.77
CA SER A 89 -6.96 22.04 7.45
C SER A 89 -5.91 22.45 8.48
N GLU A 90 -5.90 21.86 9.67
CA GLU A 90 -4.89 22.13 10.70
C GLU A 90 -3.49 21.75 10.24
N TRP A 91 -3.35 20.75 9.36
CA TRP A 91 -2.04 20.36 8.83
C TRP A 91 -1.29 21.51 8.14
N GLU A 92 -2.00 22.41 7.46
CA GLU A 92 -1.43 23.57 6.77
C GLU A 92 -0.65 24.48 7.74
N SER A 93 -1.15 24.65 8.97
CA SER A 93 -0.50 25.47 9.99
C SER A 93 0.84 24.91 10.48
N TYR A 94 1.16 23.67 10.11
CA TYR A 94 2.40 22.98 10.49
C TYR A 94 3.31 22.69 9.29
N GLU A 95 2.94 23.11 8.07
CA GLU A 95 3.69 22.80 6.85
C GLU A 95 5.14 23.27 6.94
N GLY A 96 6.11 22.37 6.73
CA GLY A 96 7.53 22.68 6.80
C GLY A 96 8.12 22.79 8.20
N MET A 97 7.32 22.62 9.26
CA MET A 97 7.78 22.68 10.65
C MET A 97 8.25 21.33 11.18
N LEU A 98 9.16 21.35 12.14
CA LEU A 98 9.49 20.22 12.99
C LEU A 98 8.32 19.94 13.93
N VAL A 99 7.71 18.76 13.79
CA VAL A 99 6.57 18.32 14.59
C VAL A 99 6.92 17.06 15.37
N GLU A 100 6.11 16.79 16.40
CA GLU A 100 6.12 15.56 17.15
C GLU A 100 4.69 15.06 17.38
N ILE A 101 4.45 13.81 17.02
CA ILE A 101 3.18 13.12 17.22
C ILE A 101 3.37 12.09 18.32
N ALA A 102 2.68 12.31 19.44
CA ALA A 102 2.73 11.42 20.59
C ALA A 102 2.16 10.04 20.24
N GLY A 103 2.89 8.98 20.60
CA GLY A 103 2.50 7.59 20.37
C GLY A 103 1.40 7.08 21.32
N PRO A 104 1.07 5.77 21.24
CA PRO A 104 1.45 4.85 20.17
C PRO A 104 0.65 5.11 18.89
N LEU A 105 1.31 5.05 17.73
CA LEU A 105 0.67 5.01 16.41
C LEU A 105 0.79 3.59 15.84
N ALA A 106 -0.28 3.06 15.27
CA ALA A 106 -0.31 1.75 14.63
C ALA A 106 -0.03 1.86 13.13
N VAL A 107 0.75 0.92 12.59
CA VAL A 107 0.89 0.72 11.15
C VAL A 107 -0.46 0.30 10.58
N SER A 108 -0.97 1.08 9.63
CA SER A 108 -2.26 0.86 8.99
C SER A 108 -2.13 0.43 7.54
N ASP A 109 -1.18 0.99 6.80
CA ASP A 109 -0.92 0.63 5.41
C ASP A 109 0.59 0.63 5.13
N SER A 110 1.04 -0.35 4.36
CA SER A 110 2.43 -0.53 3.91
C SER A 110 2.52 -0.78 2.41
N TYR A 111 1.46 -0.51 1.64
CA TYR A 111 1.39 -0.78 0.20
C TYR A 111 2.51 -0.08 -0.57
N PHE A 112 2.81 1.16 -0.21
CA PHE A 112 3.85 1.96 -0.85
C PHE A 112 5.25 1.81 -0.24
N LEU A 113 5.42 1.02 0.82
CA LEU A 113 6.72 0.85 1.50
C LEU A 113 7.81 0.37 0.55
N GLY A 114 7.52 -0.69 -0.23
CA GLY A 114 8.50 -1.25 -1.16
C GLY A 114 8.77 -0.38 -2.39
N ARG A 115 7.94 0.63 -2.68
CA ARG A 115 8.08 1.47 -3.88
C ARG A 115 8.59 2.88 -3.55
N PHE A 116 8.03 3.52 -2.54
CA PHE A 116 8.30 4.92 -2.19
C PHE A 116 8.81 5.09 -0.76
N GLY A 117 9.05 3.98 -0.05
CA GLY A 117 9.44 4.05 1.36
C GLY A 117 8.36 4.57 2.30
N GLN A 118 7.09 4.50 1.85
CA GLN A 118 5.97 5.12 2.54
C GLN A 118 5.18 4.16 3.43
N VAL A 119 4.78 4.65 4.61
CA VAL A 119 3.95 3.89 5.56
C VAL A 119 2.88 4.80 6.14
N THR A 120 1.61 4.38 6.09
CA THR A 120 0.54 5.08 6.80
C THR A 120 0.45 4.60 8.24
N LEU A 121 0.52 5.53 9.17
CA LEU A 121 0.31 5.31 10.59
C LEU A 121 -1.00 5.95 11.05
N SER A 122 -1.54 5.45 12.15
CA SER A 122 -2.74 6.04 12.74
C SER A 122 -2.80 5.91 14.25
N LYS A 123 -3.39 6.92 14.89
CA LYS A 123 -3.81 6.82 16.29
C LYS A 123 -5.03 5.89 16.40
N MET A 124 -5.30 5.42 17.62
CA MET A 124 -6.47 4.60 17.94
C MET A 124 -6.50 3.24 17.21
N GLY A 125 -5.32 2.68 16.90
CA GLY A 125 -5.19 1.40 16.20
C GLY A 125 -5.31 1.53 14.69
N ARG A 126 -5.37 0.38 14.00
CA ARG A 126 -5.41 0.31 12.53
C ARG A 126 -6.65 0.98 11.95
N LEU A 127 -6.49 1.56 10.77
CA LEU A 127 -7.61 2.01 9.96
C LEU A 127 -8.27 0.80 9.29
N PHE A 128 -9.60 0.79 9.25
CA PHE A 128 -10.39 -0.20 8.52
C PHE A 128 -11.26 0.53 7.50
N ARG A 129 -11.58 -0.13 6.37
CA ARG A 129 -12.57 0.41 5.43
C ARG A 129 -13.91 0.55 6.16
N PRO A 130 -14.52 1.75 6.18
CA PRO A 130 -15.70 2.01 7.02
C PRO A 130 -16.86 1.03 6.82
N THR A 131 -17.18 0.69 5.57
CA THR A 131 -18.27 -0.24 5.22
C THR A 131 -18.03 -1.69 5.66
N GLY A 132 -16.81 -2.04 6.09
CA GLY A 132 -16.50 -3.31 6.73
C GLY A 132 -16.68 -3.29 8.26
N VAL A 133 -17.01 -2.15 8.84
CA VAL A 133 -17.14 -1.93 10.30
C VAL A 133 -18.53 -1.44 10.68
N VAL A 134 -19.07 -0.49 9.90
CA VAL A 134 -20.38 0.15 10.12
C VAL A 134 -21.21 0.12 8.84
N THR A 135 -22.50 0.46 8.96
CA THR A 135 -23.46 0.40 7.85
C THR A 135 -23.09 1.43 6.76
N PRO A 136 -23.24 1.10 5.46
CA PRO A 136 -23.12 2.10 4.40
C PRO A 136 -24.06 3.29 4.62
N GLY A 137 -23.57 4.51 4.39
CA GLY A 137 -24.31 5.75 4.63
C GLY A 137 -23.59 6.68 5.62
N ALA A 138 -24.35 7.42 6.42
CA ALA A 138 -23.82 8.44 7.33
C ALA A 138 -22.74 7.88 8.28
N GLU A 139 -22.98 6.72 8.91
CA GLU A 139 -22.00 6.08 9.82
C GLU A 139 -20.67 5.80 9.12
N SER A 140 -20.70 5.31 7.88
CA SER A 140 -19.49 5.04 7.11
C SER A 140 -18.73 6.30 6.72
N LEU A 141 -19.43 7.41 6.50
CA LEU A 141 -18.82 8.71 6.21
C LEU A 141 -18.18 9.32 7.46
N GLU A 142 -18.83 9.21 8.61
CA GLU A 142 -18.30 9.67 9.90
C GLU A 142 -17.03 8.88 10.30
N LEU A 143 -17.04 7.56 10.10
CA LEU A 143 -15.84 6.74 10.33
C LEU A 143 -14.73 7.03 9.31
N GLN A 144 -15.08 7.37 8.06
CA GLN A 144 -14.09 7.82 7.06
C GLN A 144 -13.43 9.13 7.47
N ASP A 145 -14.22 10.11 7.92
CA ASP A 145 -13.73 11.39 8.43
C ASP A 145 -12.77 11.19 9.62
N LEU A 146 -13.20 10.39 10.61
CA LEU A 146 -12.35 10.06 11.76
C LEU A 146 -11.06 9.35 11.34
N ASN A 147 -11.13 8.43 10.36
CA ASN A 147 -9.95 7.75 9.83
C ASN A 147 -8.98 8.73 9.16
N ASN A 148 -9.48 9.74 8.45
CA ASN A 148 -8.66 10.76 7.81
C ASN A 148 -7.98 11.65 8.86
N ARG A 149 -8.72 12.12 9.88
CA ARG A 149 -8.18 13.03 10.90
C ARG A 149 -7.19 12.36 11.86
N ARG A 150 -7.15 11.03 11.93
CA ARG A 150 -6.31 10.28 12.89
C ARG A 150 -5.10 9.58 12.27
N ARG A 151 -4.77 9.88 11.01
CA ARG A 151 -3.68 9.23 10.27
C ARG A 151 -2.61 10.23 9.86
N ILE A 152 -1.41 9.70 9.62
CA ILE A 152 -0.29 10.42 9.02
C ILE A 152 0.47 9.48 8.10
N LEU A 153 0.88 9.95 6.92
CA LEU A 153 1.79 9.25 6.04
C LEU A 153 3.23 9.55 6.46
N ILE A 154 4.08 8.53 6.53
CA ILE A 154 5.53 8.69 6.65
C ILE A 154 6.16 8.44 5.29
N ASP A 155 7.21 9.18 4.96
CA ASP A 155 8.03 9.03 3.75
C ASP A 155 9.54 9.07 4.07
N ASP A 156 10.37 8.52 3.20
CA ASP A 156 11.82 8.40 3.39
C ASP A 156 12.62 9.62 2.85
N GLY A 157 11.93 10.61 2.30
CA GLY A 157 12.49 11.82 1.69
C GLY A 157 13.27 11.53 0.40
N SER A 158 12.99 10.41 -0.26
CA SER A 158 13.67 9.95 -1.47
C SER A 158 12.77 10.05 -2.70
N ARG A 159 13.37 10.40 -3.84
CA ARG A 159 12.71 10.33 -5.16
C ARG A 159 12.92 8.99 -5.86
N ILE A 160 13.69 8.09 -5.26
CA ILE A 160 14.01 6.78 -5.84
C ILE A 160 12.83 5.83 -5.65
N GLN A 161 12.38 5.23 -6.76
CA GLN A 161 11.42 4.13 -6.69
C GLN A 161 12.13 2.79 -6.50
N TYR A 162 11.50 1.93 -5.69
CA TYR A 162 12.02 0.60 -5.35
C TYR A 162 13.43 0.64 -4.74
N PRO A 163 13.64 1.42 -3.65
CA PRO A 163 14.92 1.41 -2.95
C PRO A 163 15.25 0.00 -2.44
N ASP A 164 16.51 -0.41 -2.59
CA ASP A 164 17.03 -1.68 -2.10
C ASP A 164 18.24 -1.44 -1.16
N PRO A 165 18.12 -1.71 0.15
CA PRO A 165 16.93 -2.22 0.84
C PRO A 165 15.81 -1.15 0.94
N PRO A 166 14.54 -1.56 1.17
CA PRO A 166 13.46 -0.62 1.48
C PRO A 166 13.77 0.20 2.74
N VAL A 167 13.41 1.48 2.72
CA VAL A 167 13.48 2.43 3.84
C VAL A 167 12.05 2.85 4.20
N PRO A 168 11.65 3.14 5.45
CA PRO A 168 12.36 3.00 6.73
C PRO A 168 12.65 1.53 7.09
N PRO A 169 13.57 1.25 8.04
CA PRO A 169 13.98 -0.12 8.33
C PRO A 169 12.77 -0.97 8.71
N LEU A 170 12.65 -2.10 8.02
CA LEU A 170 11.86 -3.24 8.49
C LEU A 170 12.36 -3.60 9.90
N ASP A 171 11.46 -4.07 10.77
CA ASP A 171 11.84 -4.53 12.10
C ASP A 171 12.99 -5.56 12.05
N GLY A 172 13.58 -5.90 13.21
CA GLY A 172 14.67 -6.89 13.31
C GLY A 172 14.37 -8.30 12.80
N GLY A 173 13.21 -8.53 12.17
CA GLY A 173 12.81 -9.74 11.43
C GLY A 173 12.46 -9.51 9.95
N GLY A 174 12.66 -8.32 9.40
CA GLY A 174 12.50 -8.03 7.97
C GLY A 174 11.05 -7.94 7.49
N THR A 175 10.06 -7.69 8.36
CA THR A 175 8.66 -7.51 7.91
C THR A 175 7.89 -6.55 8.81
N LEU A 176 7.63 -5.35 8.29
CA LEU A 176 6.67 -4.44 8.90
C LEU A 176 5.23 -4.93 8.69
N ARG A 177 4.42 -5.03 9.75
CA ARG A 177 3.06 -5.56 9.68
C ARG A 177 2.02 -4.53 10.08
N PRO A 178 0.84 -4.51 9.43
CA PRO A 178 -0.30 -3.78 9.93
C PRO A 178 -0.63 -4.18 11.37
N GLY A 179 -0.58 -3.20 12.28
CA GLY A 179 -0.79 -3.38 13.72
C GLY A 179 0.48 -3.27 14.56
N ASP A 180 1.66 -3.30 13.94
CA ASP A 180 2.90 -2.88 14.61
C ASP A 180 2.80 -1.42 15.02
N LYS A 181 3.60 -1.03 16.02
CA LYS A 181 3.45 0.27 16.68
C LYS A 181 4.75 1.05 16.67
N VAL A 182 4.65 2.35 16.53
CA VAL A 182 5.73 3.29 16.83
C VAL A 182 5.31 4.21 17.97
N ASN A 183 6.25 4.52 18.86
CA ASN A 183 6.05 5.53 19.90
C ASN A 183 6.86 6.77 19.53
N ASN A 184 6.30 7.95 19.82
CA ASN A 184 6.92 9.27 19.68
C ASN A 184 7.61 9.45 18.34
N LEU A 185 6.86 9.96 17.39
CA LEU A 185 7.33 10.17 16.04
C LEU A 185 7.61 11.66 15.84
N SER A 186 8.85 12.02 15.50
CA SER A 186 9.24 13.39 15.21
C SER A 186 9.87 13.50 13.83
N GLY A 187 9.60 14.61 13.15
CA GLY A 187 10.04 14.85 11.80
C GLY A 187 9.53 16.19 11.29
N VAL A 188 9.93 16.53 10.07
CA VAL A 188 9.40 17.71 9.39
C VAL A 188 8.12 17.33 8.67
N LEU A 189 7.07 18.13 8.81
CA LEU A 189 5.84 17.94 8.04
C LEU A 189 6.05 18.53 6.64
N ASP A 190 5.81 17.72 5.61
CA ASP A 190 5.92 18.08 4.20
C ASP A 190 4.57 17.90 3.53
N PHE A 191 4.38 18.49 2.35
CA PHE A 191 3.21 18.31 1.51
C PHE A 191 3.64 17.91 0.11
N ARG A 192 3.34 16.67 -0.30
CA ARG A 192 3.66 16.18 -1.65
C ARG A 192 2.61 15.20 -2.15
N SER A 193 2.41 15.17 -3.46
CA SER A 193 1.45 14.28 -4.12
C SER A 193 0.01 14.41 -3.58
N GLY A 194 -0.35 15.58 -3.03
CA GLY A 194 -1.69 15.88 -2.52
C GLY A 194 -1.96 15.36 -1.09
N GLU A 195 -0.94 14.98 -0.32
CA GLU A 195 -1.11 14.54 1.07
C GLU A 195 0.02 15.06 1.98
N PHE A 196 -0.34 15.44 3.19
CA PHE A 196 0.62 15.77 4.25
C PHE A 196 1.36 14.53 4.72
N THR A 197 2.68 14.66 4.80
CA THR A 197 3.59 13.55 5.00
C THR A 197 4.66 13.95 6.00
N LEU A 198 4.94 13.09 6.96
CA LEU A 198 6.04 13.30 7.88
C LEU A 198 7.33 12.72 7.31
N LEU A 199 8.39 13.54 7.27
CA LEU A 199 9.76 13.15 7.01
C LEU A 199 10.48 12.93 8.34
N PRO A 200 10.69 11.68 8.79
CA PRO A 200 11.21 11.41 10.13
C PRO A 200 12.61 11.98 10.32
N ALA A 201 12.82 12.70 11.42
CA ALA A 201 14.14 13.24 11.77
C ALA A 201 15.14 12.11 12.12
N THR A 202 14.62 10.98 12.60
CA THR A 202 15.36 9.74 12.82
C THR A 202 14.53 8.55 12.34
N PRO A 203 15.18 7.43 11.93
CA PRO A 203 14.45 6.24 11.53
C PRO A 203 13.47 5.77 12.61
N PRO A 204 12.17 5.60 12.29
CA PRO A 204 11.18 5.12 13.26
C PRO A 204 11.55 3.74 13.80
N VAL A 205 11.37 3.54 15.11
CA VAL A 205 11.58 2.24 15.76
C VAL A 205 10.22 1.56 15.97
N TYR A 206 9.96 0.52 15.17
CA TYR A 206 8.72 -0.24 15.26
C TYR A 206 8.80 -1.35 16.31
N GLN A 207 7.71 -1.51 17.04
CA GLN A 207 7.46 -2.58 18.01
C GLN A 207 6.40 -3.52 17.44
N THR A 208 6.70 -4.82 17.45
CA THR A 208 5.75 -5.84 16.96
C THR A 208 4.45 -5.77 17.76
N GLY A 209 3.35 -5.48 17.07
CA GLY A 209 2.01 -5.37 17.65
C GLY A 209 1.03 -6.41 17.11
N ASN A 210 1.39 -7.07 16.00
CA ASN A 210 0.57 -8.10 15.37
C ASN A 210 1.43 -9.26 14.84
N PRO A 211 2.04 -10.06 15.73
CA PRO A 211 2.89 -11.18 15.32
C PRO A 211 2.06 -12.21 14.54
N ARG A 212 2.66 -12.83 13.51
CA ARG A 212 2.02 -13.94 12.78
C ARG A 212 1.84 -15.11 13.76
N PRO A 213 0.63 -15.65 13.93
CA PRO A 213 0.48 -16.96 14.53
C PRO A 213 1.23 -18.00 13.67
N PRO A 214 1.89 -19.00 14.27
CA PRO A 214 2.55 -20.06 13.51
C PRO A 214 1.53 -20.93 12.76
N ASP A 215 0.32 -21.07 13.31
CA ASP A 215 -0.75 -21.91 12.79
C ASP A 215 -2.09 -21.16 12.80
N PRO A 216 -3.02 -21.50 11.89
CA PRO A 216 -4.39 -20.99 11.96
C PRO A 216 -5.12 -21.52 13.21
N PRO A 217 -6.05 -20.75 13.80
CA PRO A 217 -6.87 -21.23 14.91
C PRO A 217 -7.68 -22.47 14.52
N THR A 218 -7.91 -23.36 15.48
CA THR A 218 -8.83 -24.49 15.29
C THR A 218 -10.27 -23.99 15.32
N VAL A 219 -10.99 -24.15 14.22
CA VAL A 219 -12.39 -23.73 14.06
C VAL A 219 -13.38 -24.91 13.98
N GLY A 220 -12.88 -26.14 14.10
CA GLY A 220 -13.64 -27.36 13.83
C GLY A 220 -13.86 -27.59 12.32
N GLY A 221 -14.73 -28.55 11.99
CA GLY A 221 -15.03 -28.92 10.60
C GLY A 221 -14.13 -30.03 10.05
N THR A 222 -14.58 -30.65 8.96
CA THR A 222 -13.89 -31.75 8.27
C THR A 222 -13.22 -31.31 6.96
N LEU A 223 -13.52 -30.10 6.48
CA LEU A 223 -13.01 -29.54 5.24
C LEU A 223 -12.36 -28.17 5.50
N LYS A 224 -11.29 -27.90 4.75
CA LYS A 224 -10.68 -26.58 4.63
C LYS A 224 -11.12 -25.95 3.33
N VAL A 225 -11.77 -24.79 3.40
CA VAL A 225 -12.18 -24.02 2.22
C VAL A 225 -11.43 -22.68 2.24
N ALA A 226 -10.86 -22.31 1.09
CA ALA A 226 -10.15 -21.05 0.93
C ALA A 226 -10.64 -20.28 -0.29
N SER A 227 -10.44 -18.97 -0.28
CA SER A 227 -10.46 -18.14 -1.48
C SER A 227 -9.09 -17.50 -1.63
N PHE A 228 -8.58 -17.43 -2.86
CA PHE A 228 -7.27 -16.86 -3.14
C PHE A 228 -7.29 -16.05 -4.44
N ASN A 229 -7.14 -14.73 -4.31
CA ASN A 229 -6.89 -13.86 -5.45
C ASN A 229 -5.42 -14.01 -5.88
N LEU A 230 -5.22 -14.40 -7.13
CA LEU A 230 -3.92 -14.72 -7.71
C LEU A 230 -3.17 -13.50 -8.26
N ALA A 231 -3.78 -12.32 -8.21
CA ALA A 231 -3.26 -11.07 -8.74
C ALA A 231 -2.82 -11.21 -10.22
N ASN A 232 -3.80 -11.51 -11.08
CA ASN A 232 -3.62 -11.80 -12.51
C ASN A 232 -2.63 -12.95 -12.80
N TYR A 233 -3.06 -14.20 -12.58
CA TYR A 233 -2.31 -15.38 -13.02
C TYR A 233 -2.56 -15.68 -14.50
N PHE A 234 -1.63 -15.26 -15.36
CA PHE A 234 -1.69 -15.47 -16.80
C PHE A 234 -0.55 -16.38 -17.24
N THR A 235 -0.89 -17.39 -18.05
CA THR A 235 0.10 -18.16 -18.80
C THR A 235 0.51 -17.46 -20.09
N THR A 236 -0.31 -16.54 -20.59
CA THR A 236 0.05 -15.66 -21.70
C THR A 236 0.85 -14.47 -21.18
N LEU A 237 2.06 -14.28 -21.70
CA LEU A 237 2.92 -13.16 -21.30
C LEU A 237 2.38 -11.83 -21.81
N ASP A 238 2.41 -10.81 -20.96
CA ASP A 238 2.05 -9.45 -21.35
C ASP A 238 3.18 -8.81 -22.17
N THR A 239 3.00 -8.82 -23.49
CA THR A 239 3.89 -8.17 -24.46
C THR A 239 3.36 -6.81 -24.92
N GLY A 240 2.31 -6.30 -24.29
CA GLY A 240 1.57 -5.10 -24.72
C GLY A 240 0.57 -5.34 -25.85
N ALA A 241 0.43 -6.58 -26.32
CA ALA A 241 -0.56 -6.95 -27.33
C ALA A 241 -1.91 -7.31 -26.69
N ALA A 242 -2.99 -6.85 -27.32
CA ALA A 242 -4.36 -7.19 -26.94
C ALA A 242 -4.76 -8.56 -27.53
N ILE A 243 -4.30 -9.64 -26.90
CA ILE A 243 -4.51 -11.03 -27.36
C ILE A 243 -5.16 -11.93 -26.31
N CYS A 244 -5.44 -11.38 -25.13
CA CYS A 244 -5.99 -12.10 -24.00
C CYS A 244 -7.53 -11.99 -23.93
N GLY A 245 -8.12 -12.81 -23.07
CA GLY A 245 -9.57 -12.92 -22.90
C GLY A 245 -10.26 -13.78 -23.97
N PRO A 246 -11.55 -14.10 -23.79
CA PRO A 246 -12.26 -15.03 -24.66
C PRO A 246 -12.32 -14.61 -26.13
N SER A 247 -12.37 -13.30 -26.39
CA SER A 247 -12.39 -12.73 -27.74
C SER A 247 -11.00 -12.49 -28.33
N GLY A 248 -9.93 -12.61 -27.54
CA GLY A 248 -8.56 -12.40 -27.99
C GLY A 248 -8.24 -10.96 -28.39
N ASP A 249 -8.89 -9.98 -27.76
CA ASP A 249 -8.81 -8.54 -28.07
C ASP A 249 -8.61 -7.66 -26.83
N ILE A 250 -8.22 -8.26 -25.70
CA ILE A 250 -7.97 -7.56 -24.43
C ILE A 250 -6.47 -7.64 -24.10
N ASN A 251 -5.92 -6.55 -23.55
CA ASN A 251 -4.55 -6.55 -23.02
C ASN A 251 -4.38 -7.63 -21.94
N CYS A 252 -3.28 -8.36 -22.01
CA CYS A 252 -2.87 -9.29 -20.98
C CYS A 252 -2.46 -8.54 -19.70
N ARG A 253 -2.61 -9.17 -18.52
CA ARG A 253 -2.44 -8.48 -17.22
C ARG A 253 -1.49 -9.18 -16.24
N GLY A 254 -0.82 -10.25 -16.66
CA GLY A 254 0.10 -11.02 -15.81
C GLY A 254 1.57 -10.68 -16.06
N ALA A 255 2.44 -11.67 -15.88
CA ALA A 255 3.87 -11.51 -16.07
C ALA A 255 4.23 -11.08 -17.51
N ASN A 256 5.18 -10.15 -17.63
CA ASN A 256 5.67 -9.66 -18.92
C ASN A 256 6.90 -10.43 -19.45
N THR A 257 7.46 -11.35 -18.65
CA THR A 257 8.55 -12.24 -19.07
C THR A 257 8.35 -13.64 -18.51
N ALA A 258 8.97 -14.65 -19.15
CA ALA A 258 8.95 -16.03 -18.65
C ALA A 258 9.60 -16.18 -17.25
N SER A 259 10.59 -15.35 -16.94
CA SER A 259 11.23 -15.31 -15.61
C SER A 259 10.24 -14.82 -14.56
N GLU A 260 9.53 -13.73 -14.85
CA GLU A 260 8.49 -13.18 -13.98
C GLU A 260 7.32 -14.14 -13.79
N PHE A 261 6.89 -14.83 -14.86
CA PHE A 261 5.86 -15.86 -14.78
C PHE A 261 6.29 -17.00 -13.87
N SER A 262 7.52 -17.50 -14.06
CA SER A 262 8.07 -18.58 -13.23
C SER A 262 8.14 -18.18 -11.76
N ARG A 263 8.51 -16.93 -11.48
CA ARG A 263 8.56 -16.36 -10.13
C ARG A 263 7.16 -16.26 -9.49
N GLN A 264 6.18 -15.74 -10.22
CA GLN A 264 4.79 -15.63 -9.77
C GLN A 264 4.20 -17.02 -9.51
N ARG A 265 4.35 -17.94 -10.47
CA ARG A 265 3.88 -19.33 -10.40
C ARG A 265 4.46 -20.08 -9.21
N ALA A 266 5.76 -19.99 -8.98
CA ALA A 266 6.39 -20.64 -7.82
C ALA A 266 5.83 -20.11 -6.49
N LYS A 267 5.62 -18.80 -6.37
CA LYS A 267 5.04 -18.18 -5.16
C LYS A 267 3.59 -18.62 -4.93
N ILE A 268 2.76 -18.63 -5.97
CA ILE A 268 1.35 -19.05 -5.88
C ILE A 268 1.25 -20.53 -5.51
N ILE A 269 2.03 -21.40 -6.15
CA ILE A 269 2.07 -22.83 -5.83
C ILE A 269 2.49 -23.03 -4.37
N ALA A 270 3.56 -22.37 -3.91
CA ALA A 270 4.00 -22.46 -2.52
C ALA A 270 2.92 -21.99 -1.54
N ALA A 271 2.20 -20.92 -1.85
CA ALA A 271 1.09 -20.42 -1.03
C ALA A 271 -0.08 -21.41 -0.97
N LEU A 272 -0.48 -21.99 -2.10
CA LEU A 272 -1.56 -23.00 -2.16
C LEU A 272 -1.18 -24.31 -1.46
N VAL A 273 0.09 -24.73 -1.56
CA VAL A 273 0.65 -25.85 -0.80
C VAL A 273 0.57 -25.57 0.71
N GLY A 274 0.95 -24.37 1.14
CA GLY A 274 0.87 -23.96 2.55
C GLY A 274 -0.57 -23.86 3.08
N LEU A 275 -1.50 -23.33 2.26
CA LEU A 275 -2.93 -23.29 2.59
C LEU A 275 -3.50 -24.69 2.74
N ASN A 276 -3.11 -25.61 1.86
CA ASN A 276 -3.49 -27.03 1.89
C ASN A 276 -5.00 -27.25 2.03
N ALA A 277 -5.81 -26.40 1.39
CA ALA A 277 -7.26 -26.44 1.47
C ALA A 277 -7.85 -27.59 0.63
N ASP A 278 -9.00 -28.12 1.03
CA ASP A 278 -9.72 -29.14 0.27
C ASP A 278 -10.43 -28.55 -0.95
N ILE A 279 -10.85 -27.29 -0.84
CA ILE A 279 -11.52 -26.52 -1.90
C ILE A 279 -10.92 -25.12 -1.92
N VAL A 280 -10.59 -24.61 -3.11
CA VAL A 280 -10.12 -23.23 -3.30
C VAL A 280 -10.89 -22.53 -4.41
N GLY A 281 -11.52 -21.42 -4.08
CA GLY A 281 -12.02 -20.44 -5.04
C GLY A 281 -10.90 -19.50 -5.47
N LEU A 282 -10.49 -19.59 -6.72
CA LEU A 282 -9.44 -18.77 -7.33
C LEU A 282 -10.05 -17.55 -8.00
N ILE A 283 -9.47 -16.38 -7.75
CA ILE A 283 -9.89 -15.10 -8.34
C ILE A 283 -8.71 -14.56 -9.17
N GLU A 284 -9.02 -13.93 -10.30
CA GLU A 284 -8.04 -13.38 -11.25
C GLU A 284 -7.12 -14.42 -11.93
N ILE A 285 -7.69 -15.56 -12.34
CA ILE A 285 -7.00 -16.45 -13.29
C ILE A 285 -7.34 -16.04 -14.72
N GLU A 286 -6.38 -16.14 -15.64
CA GLU A 286 -6.60 -15.85 -17.05
C GLU A 286 -7.77 -16.66 -17.64
N ASN A 287 -8.60 -15.98 -18.43
CA ASN A 287 -9.80 -16.53 -19.04
C ASN A 287 -9.50 -17.13 -20.42
N ASN A 288 -8.73 -18.22 -20.43
CA ASN A 288 -8.26 -18.90 -21.64
C ASN A 288 -8.69 -20.38 -21.68
N ALA A 289 -9.99 -20.60 -21.49
CA ALA A 289 -10.59 -21.92 -21.28
C ALA A 289 -9.93 -22.66 -20.10
N THR A 290 -9.12 -23.68 -20.36
CA THR A 290 -8.48 -24.50 -19.31
C THR A 290 -6.98 -24.26 -19.16
N ALA A 291 -6.32 -23.50 -20.05
CA ALA A 291 -4.87 -23.49 -20.13
C ALA A 291 -4.19 -23.03 -18.81
N SER A 292 -4.59 -21.88 -18.26
CA SER A 292 -3.96 -21.39 -17.03
C SER A 292 -4.34 -22.19 -15.78
N ILE A 293 -5.59 -22.64 -15.66
CA ILE A 293 -6.01 -23.46 -14.51
C ILE A 293 -5.34 -24.84 -14.52
N GLN A 294 -5.18 -25.43 -15.71
CA GLN A 294 -4.47 -26.69 -15.89
C GLN A 294 -2.99 -26.54 -15.56
N ASP A 295 -2.33 -25.46 -16.00
CA ASP A 295 -0.93 -25.20 -15.64
C ASP A 295 -0.73 -25.10 -14.12
N LEU A 296 -1.63 -24.38 -13.43
CA LEU A 296 -1.58 -24.23 -11.99
C LEU A 296 -1.78 -25.58 -11.27
N VAL A 297 -2.80 -26.35 -11.65
CA VAL A 297 -3.08 -27.67 -11.07
C VAL A 297 -1.95 -28.67 -11.36
N ASN A 298 -1.36 -28.64 -12.56
CA ASN A 298 -0.17 -29.44 -12.87
C ASN A 298 1.00 -29.05 -11.96
N GLY A 299 1.22 -27.75 -11.74
CA GLY A 299 2.24 -27.25 -10.82
C GLY A 299 2.04 -27.75 -9.39
N LEU A 300 0.81 -27.70 -8.88
CA LEU A 300 0.47 -28.23 -7.55
C LEU A 300 0.69 -29.74 -7.46
N ASN A 301 0.21 -30.49 -8.46
CA ASN A 301 0.33 -31.94 -8.49
C ASN A 301 1.79 -32.42 -8.65
N ASN A 302 2.64 -31.65 -9.32
CA ASN A 302 4.07 -31.94 -9.38
C ASN A 302 4.76 -31.83 -8.01
N VAL A 303 4.26 -30.95 -7.12
CA VAL A 303 4.80 -30.77 -5.77
C VAL A 303 4.19 -31.76 -4.77
N LEU A 304 2.88 -31.98 -4.84
CA LEU A 304 2.13 -32.75 -3.84
C LEU A 304 1.91 -34.22 -4.21
N GLY A 305 2.14 -34.57 -5.47
CA GLY A 305 1.82 -35.88 -6.05
C GLY A 305 0.68 -35.81 -7.05
N MET A 306 0.77 -36.63 -8.10
CA MET A 306 -0.21 -36.66 -9.19
C MET A 306 -1.62 -36.94 -8.65
N GLY A 307 -2.59 -36.13 -9.08
CA GLY A 307 -4.00 -36.26 -8.68
C GLY A 307 -4.34 -35.64 -7.32
N SER A 308 -3.42 -34.90 -6.68
CA SER A 308 -3.70 -34.23 -5.41
C SER A 308 -4.81 -33.19 -5.53
N TYR A 309 -4.81 -32.41 -6.60
CA TYR A 309 -5.85 -31.46 -6.96
C TYR A 309 -6.41 -31.73 -8.36
N ALA A 310 -7.69 -31.46 -8.51
CA ALA A 310 -8.40 -31.31 -9.77
C ALA A 310 -9.07 -29.93 -9.83
N PHE A 311 -9.62 -29.56 -10.99
CA PHE A 311 -10.36 -28.32 -11.17
C PHE A 311 -11.73 -28.57 -11.79
N ILE A 312 -12.63 -27.59 -11.65
CA ILE A 312 -13.90 -27.56 -12.38
C ILE A 312 -13.65 -26.97 -13.76
N ASP A 313 -13.85 -27.76 -14.82
CA ASP A 313 -13.74 -27.28 -16.20
C ASP A 313 -14.96 -26.46 -16.57
N THR A 314 -14.80 -25.14 -16.53
CA THR A 314 -15.85 -24.18 -16.84
C THR A 314 -15.80 -23.67 -18.28
N GLY A 315 -14.79 -24.04 -19.07
CA GLY A 315 -14.46 -23.28 -20.29
C GLY A 315 -14.17 -21.81 -19.96
N THR A 316 -14.53 -20.87 -20.85
CA THR A 316 -14.48 -19.43 -20.55
C THR A 316 -15.72 -18.97 -19.78
N ILE A 317 -15.58 -17.95 -18.93
CA ILE A 317 -16.69 -17.34 -18.19
C ILE A 317 -16.70 -15.83 -18.45
N GLY A 318 -17.83 -15.27 -18.86
CA GLY A 318 -17.92 -13.85 -19.19
C GLY A 318 -17.01 -13.44 -20.34
N THR A 319 -16.67 -12.15 -20.41
CA THR A 319 -15.90 -11.56 -21.53
C THR A 319 -14.55 -10.97 -21.13
N ASP A 320 -14.26 -10.83 -19.83
CA ASP A 320 -13.01 -10.22 -19.37
C ASP A 320 -11.80 -11.17 -19.52
N ALA A 321 -10.59 -10.61 -19.52
CA ALA A 321 -9.33 -11.35 -19.56
C ALA A 321 -9.10 -12.27 -18.36
N ILE A 322 -9.81 -12.07 -17.25
CA ILE A 322 -9.78 -12.94 -16.07
C ILE A 322 -11.15 -13.56 -15.76
N LYS A 323 -11.14 -14.71 -15.12
CA LYS A 323 -12.33 -15.38 -14.55
C LYS A 323 -12.08 -15.88 -13.13
N ASN A 324 -13.16 -16.31 -12.49
CA ASN A 324 -13.10 -17.13 -11.28
C ASN A 324 -12.92 -18.60 -11.67
N ALA A 325 -12.26 -19.39 -10.82
CA ALA A 325 -12.09 -20.83 -11.00
C ALA A 325 -12.17 -21.57 -9.66
N LEU A 326 -12.41 -22.89 -9.72
CA LEU A 326 -12.45 -23.77 -8.55
C LEU A 326 -11.45 -24.90 -8.72
N ILE A 327 -10.59 -25.10 -7.72
CA ILE A 327 -9.78 -26.31 -7.55
C ILE A 327 -10.20 -27.04 -6.27
N TYR A 328 -10.07 -28.36 -6.26
CA TYR A 328 -10.45 -29.19 -5.13
C TYR A 328 -9.57 -30.43 -5.04
N LYS A 329 -9.52 -31.06 -3.87
CA LYS A 329 -8.87 -32.35 -3.66
C LYS A 329 -9.86 -33.50 -3.90
N PRO A 330 -9.65 -34.35 -4.92
CA PRO A 330 -10.54 -35.48 -5.19
C PRO A 330 -10.61 -36.51 -4.06
N ALA A 331 -9.59 -36.55 -3.20
CA ALA A 331 -9.53 -37.47 -2.05
C ALA A 331 -10.51 -37.10 -0.92
N THR A 332 -10.99 -35.86 -0.87
CA THR A 332 -11.86 -35.37 0.21
C THR A 332 -13.21 -34.85 -0.28
N VAL A 333 -13.33 -34.50 -1.57
CA VAL A 333 -14.48 -33.81 -2.15
C VAL A 333 -14.79 -34.36 -3.54
N THR A 334 -16.08 -34.47 -3.91
CA THR A 334 -16.51 -34.97 -5.23
C THR A 334 -17.60 -34.06 -5.81
N PRO A 335 -17.34 -33.34 -6.91
CA PRO A 335 -18.34 -32.49 -7.54
C PRO A 335 -19.61 -33.25 -7.93
N THR A 336 -20.76 -32.63 -7.71
CA THR A 336 -22.06 -33.17 -8.09
C THR A 336 -22.79 -32.20 -9.03
N GLY A 337 -23.28 -32.74 -10.14
CA GLY A 337 -23.95 -31.95 -11.17
C GLY A 337 -23.03 -30.98 -11.91
N SER A 338 -23.64 -30.18 -12.79
CA SER A 338 -22.94 -29.11 -13.52
C SER A 338 -22.67 -27.90 -12.62
N PHE A 339 -21.62 -27.14 -12.94
CA PHE A 339 -21.41 -25.83 -12.36
C PHE A 339 -22.52 -24.86 -12.81
N ALA A 340 -22.70 -23.79 -12.05
CA ALA A 340 -23.60 -22.68 -12.36
C ALA A 340 -22.83 -21.36 -12.43
N VAL A 341 -23.31 -20.45 -13.27
CA VAL A 341 -22.80 -19.08 -13.39
C VAL A 341 -23.95 -18.11 -13.11
N LEU A 342 -23.70 -17.10 -12.29
CA LEU A 342 -24.59 -15.95 -12.14
C LEU A 342 -24.01 -14.77 -12.92
N ASP A 343 -24.77 -14.32 -13.91
CA ASP A 343 -24.51 -13.17 -14.78
C ASP A 343 -25.85 -12.50 -15.16
N SER A 344 -25.82 -11.48 -16.03
CA SER A 344 -27.03 -10.77 -16.48
C SER A 344 -28.03 -11.63 -17.26
N SER A 345 -27.60 -12.79 -17.79
CA SER A 345 -28.50 -13.74 -18.48
C SER A 345 -29.36 -14.54 -17.49
N VAL A 346 -28.88 -14.70 -16.25
CA VAL A 346 -29.57 -15.37 -15.15
C VAL A 346 -30.36 -14.39 -14.30
N ASP A 347 -29.77 -13.25 -13.94
CA ASP A 347 -30.42 -12.16 -13.21
C ASP A 347 -30.17 -10.82 -13.91
N PRO A 348 -31.18 -10.20 -14.54
CA PRO A 348 -31.02 -8.91 -15.22
C PRO A 348 -30.53 -7.76 -14.33
N LEU A 349 -30.59 -7.89 -13.00
CA LEU A 349 -30.03 -6.93 -12.05
C LEU A 349 -28.51 -7.11 -11.85
N PHE A 350 -27.96 -8.27 -12.24
CA PHE A 350 -26.54 -8.52 -12.20
C PHE A 350 -25.84 -7.70 -13.29
N ASN A 351 -25.07 -6.69 -12.89
CA ASN A 351 -24.40 -5.80 -13.81
C ASN A 351 -23.03 -6.34 -14.22
N ASP A 352 -22.97 -7.07 -15.34
CA ASP A 352 -21.75 -7.66 -15.90
C ASP A 352 -20.69 -6.64 -16.32
N ILE A 353 -21.03 -5.34 -16.43
CA ILE A 353 -20.05 -4.28 -16.72
C ILE A 353 -19.12 -4.11 -15.53
N TYR A 354 -19.67 -4.12 -14.31
CA TYR A 354 -18.92 -3.86 -13.07
C TYR A 354 -18.60 -5.11 -12.27
N ASN A 355 -19.33 -6.21 -12.50
CA ASN A 355 -19.16 -7.46 -11.78
C ASN A 355 -18.63 -8.55 -12.71
N ARG A 356 -17.77 -9.41 -12.19
CA ARG A 356 -17.38 -10.64 -12.90
C ARG A 356 -18.43 -11.71 -12.59
N PRO A 357 -18.82 -12.55 -13.57
CA PRO A 357 -19.79 -13.60 -13.31
C PRO A 357 -19.37 -14.50 -12.15
N SER A 358 -20.33 -14.80 -11.28
CA SER A 358 -20.06 -15.63 -10.09
C SER A 358 -20.15 -17.10 -10.44
N LEU A 359 -19.19 -17.90 -9.98
CA LEU A 359 -19.12 -19.34 -10.23
C LEU A 359 -19.57 -20.12 -8.99
N ALA A 360 -20.45 -21.10 -9.17
CA ALA A 360 -20.86 -22.03 -8.14
C ALA A 360 -20.74 -23.49 -8.61
N GLN A 361 -20.37 -24.38 -7.69
CA GLN A 361 -20.33 -25.82 -7.91
C GLN A 361 -20.78 -26.51 -6.63
N THR A 362 -21.62 -27.54 -6.77
CA THR A 362 -21.94 -28.43 -5.66
C THR A 362 -20.81 -29.46 -5.51
N LEU A 363 -20.26 -29.60 -4.31
CA LEU A 363 -19.02 -30.32 -4.00
C LEU A 363 -19.21 -31.33 -2.86
#